data_AF-A0A5C7SP73-F1
#
_entry.id   AF-A0A5C7SP73-F1
#
_cell.length_a   1.000
_cell.length_b   1.000
_cell.length_c   1.000
_cell.angle_alpha   90.00
_cell.angle_beta   90.00
_cell.angle_gamma   90.00
#
_symmetry.space_group_name_H-M   'P 1'
#
loop_
_entity.id
_entity.type
_entity.pdbx_description
1 polymer ?
#
loop_
_entity_poly.entity_id
_entity_poly.type
_entity_poly.pdbx_seq_one_letter_code
_entity_poly.pdbx_strand_id
1 'polypeptide(L)'
;MSLTGALDGGEGISLFHWIDPSLDDLILAGGSGSAASNCGAMVQNALDNVPLGATLTVKRGTFRIDTPLLASREVSIAGESQTTFFGVFDDVTKDILKFKLDEATGDEGRRMSLRNLIVEHAFGLACRHALNIESIDGGDLPLLQMTVENCRIAIPDALATHALRIGGLTTQKHVFRSVHFMNGVTLDQCADGNRFLECGLDGRRGFLTDLQLGAFKTIIKHCIIVCRDGALWVKNGAQIDFIENQVEHFPGYTDNESEFAAHVTIAPEDWLAVAIRLIGNNFGGSDTKVDRAIYATSAKGAGVQGLIVDENVFGICAQEDVNLADAGVKYTRLGHYELRGEGAKRGGSAYSVYPAMTANTLNVDRLLGLVDNGTGTRGIAAARDASKLGGANASTMMNGTCLNTFHSWMDERGYVHFDGSRLVLGTGALASVQILQMPAGWRPSPQQGGSLMGLHPIVMLDVATGNYVTGAYAQILDSGAVLITKPATTGNGWFDLSNVTYLAARSGYDPGS
;
A
#
# COMPACT_ATOMS: atom_id res chain seq x y z
N MET A 1 -36.15 34.88 6.94
CA MET A 1 -35.91 36.12 7.70
C MET A 1 -34.64 36.74 7.12
N SER A 2 -34.74 37.83 6.35
CA SER A 2 -33.56 38.42 5.68
C SER A 2 -32.82 39.36 6.63
N LEU A 3 -31.57 39.05 6.95
CA LEU A 3 -30.66 40.00 7.59
C LEU A 3 -29.85 40.68 6.49
N THR A 4 -30.30 41.86 6.07
CA THR A 4 -29.50 42.81 5.29
C THR A 4 -28.70 43.66 6.27
N GLY A 5 -27.44 43.28 6.49
CA GLY A 5 -26.44 44.18 7.07
C GLY A 5 -25.72 44.91 5.95
N ALA A 6 -25.85 46.24 5.91
CA ALA A 6 -25.10 47.08 4.98
C ALA A 6 -23.62 47.10 5.38
N LEU A 7 -22.73 46.74 4.45
CA LEU A 7 -21.33 47.16 4.50
C LEU A 7 -21.10 48.11 3.33
N ASP A 8 -20.97 49.38 3.69
CA ASP A 8 -20.72 50.51 2.81
C ASP A 8 -19.22 50.59 2.50
N GLY A 9 -18.88 50.80 1.23
CA GLY A 9 -17.58 51.34 0.79
C GLY A 9 -16.61 50.37 0.12
N GLY A 10 -16.72 50.21 -1.21
CA GLY A 10 -15.64 49.73 -2.08
C GLY A 10 -16.06 48.62 -3.05
N GLU A 11 -16.34 49.01 -4.30
CA GLU A 11 -16.50 48.14 -5.48
C GLU A 11 -17.15 46.75 -5.29
N GLY A 12 -18.45 46.79 -4.95
CA GLY A 12 -19.50 45.96 -5.58
C GLY A 12 -19.29 44.45 -5.77
N ILE A 13 -19.16 43.69 -4.68
CA ILE A 13 -19.60 42.28 -4.65
C ILE A 13 -20.89 42.22 -3.83
N SER A 14 -22.03 42.06 -4.51
CA SER A 14 -23.33 41.92 -3.85
C SER A 14 -23.46 40.54 -3.22
N LEU A 15 -23.41 40.48 -1.89
CA LEU A 15 -23.68 39.30 -1.09
C LEU A 15 -25.18 38.97 -1.13
N PHE A 16 -25.60 38.00 -1.95
CA PHE A 16 -26.99 37.52 -1.92
C PHE A 16 -27.12 36.32 -0.97
N HIS A 17 -27.53 36.58 0.27
CA HIS A 17 -28.01 35.55 1.18
C HIS A 17 -29.41 35.11 0.78
N TRP A 18 -29.54 33.95 0.12
CA TRP A 18 -30.83 33.28 0.00
C TRP A 18 -30.74 31.98 0.79
N ILE A 19 -31.56 31.88 1.84
CA ILE A 19 -31.92 30.61 2.45
C ILE A 19 -33.12 30.13 1.64
N ASP A 20 -32.93 29.12 0.80
CA ASP A 20 -34.06 28.47 0.14
C ASP A 20 -34.82 27.68 1.22
N PRO A 21 -36.09 28.00 1.53
CA PRO A 21 -36.83 27.25 2.55
C PRO A 21 -37.20 25.82 2.12
N SER A 22 -36.89 25.40 0.89
CA SER A 22 -37.13 24.05 0.38
C SER A 22 -35.89 23.14 0.36
N LEU A 23 -34.70 23.72 0.56
CA LEU A 23 -33.40 23.06 0.63
C LEU A 23 -32.63 23.78 1.73
N ASP A 24 -32.31 23.14 2.86
CA ASP A 24 -31.54 23.75 3.97
C ASP A 24 -30.11 24.16 3.53
N ASP A 25 -29.98 25.13 2.63
CA ASP A 25 -28.78 25.52 1.89
C ASP A 25 -28.54 27.04 2.03
N LEU A 26 -27.28 27.43 2.24
CA LEU A 26 -26.84 28.82 2.14
C LEU A 26 -26.12 29.01 0.80
N ILE A 27 -26.56 29.96 -0.02
CA ILE A 27 -25.94 30.26 -1.32
C ILE A 27 -24.93 31.40 -1.16
N LEU A 28 -23.68 31.17 -1.54
CA LEU A 28 -22.65 32.19 -1.67
C LEU A 28 -22.50 32.61 -3.13
N ALA A 29 -22.97 33.81 -3.46
CA ALA A 29 -22.76 34.48 -4.74
C ALA A 29 -21.70 35.59 -4.58
N GLY A 30 -20.76 35.71 -5.54
CA GLY A 30 -19.79 36.81 -5.53
C GLY A 30 -18.33 36.47 -5.85
N GLY A 31 -18.04 35.47 -6.68
CA GLY A 31 -16.66 35.27 -7.16
C GLY A 31 -16.28 36.41 -8.13
N SER A 32 -15.14 37.04 -7.92
CA SER A 32 -14.59 37.96 -8.92
C SER A 32 -14.14 37.13 -10.12
N GLY A 33 -14.60 37.49 -11.33
CA GLY A 33 -14.09 36.89 -12.57
C GLY A 33 -12.58 37.11 -12.78
N SER A 34 -11.95 37.91 -11.91
CA SER A 34 -10.53 38.18 -11.80
C SER A 34 -10.07 37.89 -10.37
N ALA A 35 -8.99 37.15 -10.15
CA ALA A 35 -8.36 36.90 -8.83
C ALA A 35 -7.75 38.15 -8.14
N ALA A 36 -8.40 39.31 -8.26
CA ALA A 36 -7.88 40.62 -7.91
C ALA A 36 -8.21 41.06 -6.47
N SER A 37 -9.35 40.64 -5.92
CA SER A 37 -9.81 41.05 -4.58
C SER A 37 -9.96 39.84 -3.65
N ASN A 38 -9.53 40.01 -2.39
CA ASN A 38 -9.62 38.97 -1.36
C ASN A 38 -11.08 38.70 -0.98
N CYS A 39 -11.48 37.42 -1.04
CA CYS A 39 -12.80 36.91 -0.67
C CYS A 39 -12.80 36.17 0.68
N GLY A 40 -11.65 36.01 1.34
CA GLY A 40 -11.50 35.16 2.53
C GLY A 40 -12.49 35.48 3.66
N ALA A 41 -12.62 36.77 4.03
CA ALA A 41 -13.56 37.19 5.08
C ALA A 41 -15.03 36.92 4.72
N MET A 42 -15.38 37.04 3.44
CA MET A 42 -16.73 36.77 2.95
C MET A 42 -17.05 35.27 3.03
N VAL A 43 -16.14 34.42 2.57
CA VAL A 43 -16.30 32.96 2.61
C VAL A 43 -16.34 32.48 4.06
N GLN A 44 -15.46 33.01 4.93
CA GLN A 44 -15.45 32.66 6.35
C GLN A 44 -16.79 33.03 7.02
N ASN A 45 -17.28 34.25 6.80
CA ASN A 45 -18.57 34.66 7.34
C ASN A 45 -19.72 33.77 6.83
N ALA A 46 -19.66 33.30 5.58
CA ALA A 46 -20.64 32.33 5.09
C ALA A 46 -20.54 31.00 5.83
N LEU A 47 -19.34 30.43 6.00
CA LEU A 47 -19.11 29.20 6.77
C LEU A 47 -19.63 29.29 8.20
N ASP A 48 -19.38 30.42 8.88
CA ASP A 48 -19.78 30.63 10.28
C ASP A 48 -21.32 30.68 10.46
N ASN A 49 -22.03 31.12 9.42
CA ASN A 49 -23.48 31.33 9.43
C ASN A 49 -24.29 30.20 8.75
N VAL A 50 -23.64 29.20 8.16
CA VAL A 50 -24.32 28.02 7.63
C VAL A 50 -24.99 27.28 8.80
N PRO A 51 -26.29 26.95 8.71
CA PRO A 51 -26.94 26.15 9.73
C PRO A 51 -26.23 24.81 9.94
N LEU A 52 -26.22 24.29 11.17
CA LEU A 52 -25.60 22.98 11.43
C LEU A 52 -26.27 21.89 10.57
N GLY A 53 -25.46 21.08 9.89
CA GLY A 53 -25.92 20.03 8.97
C GLY A 53 -26.34 20.52 7.57
N ALA A 54 -26.39 21.83 7.33
CA ALA A 54 -26.69 22.42 6.03
C ALA A 54 -25.49 22.39 5.07
N THR A 55 -25.74 22.69 3.79
CA THR A 55 -24.70 22.86 2.78
C THR A 55 -24.50 24.33 2.42
N LEU A 56 -23.24 24.79 2.45
CA LEU A 56 -22.82 26.01 1.78
C LEU A 56 -22.66 25.73 0.28
N THR A 57 -23.59 26.25 -0.52
CA THR A 57 -23.50 26.18 -1.99
C THR A 57 -22.73 27.40 -2.50
N VAL A 58 -21.60 27.17 -3.16
CA VAL A 58 -20.71 28.22 -3.66
C VAL A 58 -20.85 28.34 -5.17
N LYS A 59 -21.35 29.49 -5.65
CA LYS A 59 -21.53 29.77 -7.08
C LYS A 59 -20.21 29.69 -7.85
N ARG A 60 -20.31 29.35 -9.15
CA ARG A 60 -19.15 29.26 -10.04
C ARG A 60 -18.33 30.55 -10.00
N GLY A 61 -17.02 30.41 -9.81
CA GLY A 61 -16.08 31.53 -9.78
C GLY A 61 -14.76 31.17 -9.12
N THR A 62 -13.79 32.07 -9.20
CA THR A 62 -12.54 32.00 -8.43
C THR A 62 -12.63 32.96 -7.25
N PHE A 63 -12.45 32.44 -6.05
CA PHE A 63 -12.45 33.20 -4.81
C PHE A 63 -11.02 33.24 -4.32
N ARG A 64 -10.41 34.42 -4.37
CA ARG A 64 -9.05 34.62 -3.85
C ARG A 64 -9.08 34.59 -2.33
N ILE A 65 -8.26 33.75 -1.72
CA ILE A 65 -8.20 33.51 -0.28
C ILE A 65 -6.83 33.96 0.22
N ASP A 66 -6.75 35.16 0.78
CA ASP A 66 -5.49 35.65 1.39
C ASP A 66 -5.42 35.30 2.89
N THR A 67 -6.58 35.00 3.49
CA THR A 67 -6.73 34.57 4.88
C THR A 67 -7.27 33.15 4.91
N PRO A 68 -6.63 32.20 5.63
CA PRO A 68 -7.10 30.82 5.78
C PRO A 68 -8.57 30.72 6.19
N LEU A 69 -9.24 29.70 5.66
CA LEU A 69 -10.63 29.36 5.98
C LEU A 69 -10.67 28.25 7.02
N LEU A 70 -11.56 28.40 8.00
CA LEU A 70 -11.81 27.40 9.03
C LEU A 70 -13.29 27.00 9.04
N ALA A 71 -13.55 25.72 8.81
CA ALA A 71 -14.83 25.08 9.09
C ALA A 71 -14.76 24.41 10.47
N SER A 72 -15.26 25.09 11.51
CA SER A 72 -15.22 24.58 12.89
C SER A 72 -16.51 23.92 13.37
N ARG A 73 -17.44 23.69 12.45
CA ARG A 73 -18.78 23.17 12.71
C ARG A 73 -19.15 22.10 11.69
N GLU A 74 -20.17 21.30 11.99
CA GLU A 74 -20.70 20.29 11.06
C GLU A 74 -21.35 20.95 9.83
N VAL A 75 -20.54 21.32 8.84
CA VAL A 75 -20.98 21.97 7.60
C VAL A 75 -20.51 21.19 6.38
N SER A 76 -21.36 21.17 5.35
CA SER A 76 -20.98 20.71 4.01
C SER A 76 -20.70 21.90 3.10
N ILE A 77 -19.81 21.73 2.12
CA ILE A 77 -19.51 22.74 1.10
C ILE A 77 -19.69 22.08 -0.28
N ALA A 78 -20.47 22.71 -1.15
CA ALA A 78 -20.68 22.26 -2.52
C ALA A 78 -20.41 23.41 -3.49
N GLY A 79 -19.43 23.25 -4.38
CA GLY A 79 -19.22 24.15 -5.50
C GLY A 79 -20.20 23.87 -6.65
N GLU A 80 -20.52 24.91 -7.41
CA GLU A 80 -20.93 24.73 -8.80
C GLU A 80 -19.71 24.37 -9.68
N SER A 81 -19.94 23.94 -10.91
CA SER A 81 -18.86 23.57 -11.84
C SER A 81 -17.78 24.65 -11.91
N GLN A 82 -16.51 24.27 -11.69
CA GLN A 82 -15.33 25.15 -11.69
C GLN A 82 -15.26 26.20 -10.56
N THR A 83 -15.98 26.03 -9.46
CA THR A 83 -15.75 26.86 -8.27
C THR A 83 -14.37 26.59 -7.68
N THR A 84 -13.61 27.66 -7.43
CA THR A 84 -12.23 27.60 -6.94
C THR A 84 -12.02 28.47 -5.70
N PHE A 85 -11.50 27.90 -4.63
CA PHE A 85 -10.84 28.61 -3.54
C PHE A 85 -9.34 28.67 -3.83
N PHE A 86 -8.87 29.87 -4.19
CA PHE A 86 -7.51 30.09 -4.66
C PHE A 86 -6.69 30.80 -3.59
N GLY A 87 -5.82 30.07 -2.91
CA GLY A 87 -4.96 30.61 -1.85
C GLY A 87 -3.84 31.50 -2.39
N VAL A 88 -3.74 32.74 -1.90
CA VAL A 88 -2.71 33.72 -2.33
C VAL A 88 -2.03 34.34 -1.11
N PHE A 89 -1.34 33.50 -0.34
CA PHE A 89 -0.50 33.88 0.78
C PHE A 89 0.82 33.10 0.73
N ASP A 90 1.87 33.64 1.35
CA ASP A 90 3.23 33.09 1.38
C ASP A 90 3.62 32.72 2.82
N ASP A 91 3.12 31.59 3.31
CA ASP A 91 3.26 31.16 4.70
C ASP A 91 3.10 29.63 4.87
N VAL A 92 4.21 28.95 5.19
CA VAL A 92 4.27 27.48 5.41
C VAL A 92 3.50 26.99 6.64
N THR A 93 2.92 27.90 7.45
CA THR A 93 2.13 27.53 8.63
C THR A 93 0.63 27.51 8.36
N LYS A 94 0.20 28.04 7.20
CA LYS A 94 -1.20 28.27 6.87
C LYS A 94 -1.73 27.23 5.88
N ASP A 95 -2.93 26.75 6.17
CA ASP A 95 -3.73 25.94 5.24
C ASP A 95 -4.70 26.86 4.47
N ILE A 96 -5.14 26.49 3.26
CA ILE A 96 -6.20 27.26 2.56
C ILE A 96 -7.55 27.01 3.24
N LEU A 97 -7.92 25.73 3.37
CA LEU A 97 -9.14 25.29 4.01
C LEU A 97 -8.82 24.26 5.08
N LYS A 98 -9.32 24.51 6.29
CA LYS A 98 -9.17 23.61 7.43
C LYS A 98 -10.54 23.18 7.95
N PHE A 99 -10.74 21.88 8.13
CA PHE A 99 -11.81 21.33 8.94
C PHE A 99 -11.23 20.95 10.30
N LYS A 100 -11.70 21.63 11.35
CA LYS A 100 -11.35 21.34 12.75
C LYS A 100 -12.53 21.73 13.62
N LEU A 101 -13.35 20.74 13.96
CA LEU A 101 -14.56 20.96 14.77
C LEU A 101 -14.21 21.54 16.14
N ASP A 102 -15.06 22.39 16.69
CA ASP A 102 -14.92 22.89 18.06
C ASP A 102 -15.58 21.92 19.07
N GLU A 103 -15.07 21.84 20.31
CA GLU A 103 -15.59 20.96 21.38
C GLU A 103 -17.10 21.13 21.63
N ALA A 104 -17.61 22.34 21.36
CA ALA A 104 -19.02 22.69 21.56
C ALA A 104 -19.98 22.08 20.51
N THR A 105 -19.47 21.41 19.47
CA THR A 105 -20.29 20.93 18.34
C THR A 105 -20.90 19.54 18.50
N GLY A 106 -20.63 18.85 19.62
CA GLY A 106 -21.24 17.58 19.99
C GLY A 106 -20.26 16.40 19.97
N ASP A 107 -20.74 15.22 20.37
CA ASP A 107 -19.90 14.03 20.59
C ASP A 107 -19.33 13.43 19.28
N GLU A 108 -19.76 13.83 18.09
CA GLU A 108 -19.27 13.26 16.82
C GLU A 108 -19.34 14.28 15.67
N GLY A 109 -18.38 14.21 14.74
CA GLY A 109 -18.38 15.00 13.50
C GLY A 109 -18.75 14.17 12.30
N ARG A 110 -20.04 14.10 11.94
CA ARG A 110 -20.53 13.20 10.86
C ARG A 110 -21.18 13.96 9.72
N ARG A 111 -21.25 13.29 8.56
CA ARG A 111 -22.03 13.72 7.37
C ARG A 111 -21.60 15.06 6.77
N MET A 112 -20.39 15.52 7.07
CA MET A 112 -19.80 16.65 6.36
C MET A 112 -19.33 16.22 4.97
N SER A 113 -19.37 17.14 4.02
CA SER A 113 -18.93 16.88 2.66
C SER A 113 -18.25 18.07 2.02
N LEU A 114 -17.34 17.78 1.10
CA LEU A 114 -16.72 18.75 0.20
C LEU A 114 -16.91 18.25 -1.23
N ARG A 115 -17.67 18.98 -2.05
CA ARG A 115 -18.07 18.51 -3.38
C ARG A 115 -17.83 19.55 -4.46
N ASN A 116 -17.40 19.10 -5.64
CA ASN A 116 -17.29 19.90 -6.86
C ASN A 116 -16.49 21.21 -6.67
N LEU A 117 -15.43 21.16 -5.88
CA LEU A 117 -14.63 22.34 -5.51
C LEU A 117 -13.17 22.13 -5.88
N ILE A 118 -12.55 23.20 -6.38
CA ILE A 118 -11.09 23.29 -6.51
C ILE A 118 -10.57 24.07 -5.29
N VAL A 119 -9.66 23.48 -4.53
CA VAL A 119 -8.90 24.15 -3.47
C VAL A 119 -7.45 24.11 -3.89
N GLU A 120 -6.94 25.25 -4.36
CA GLU A 120 -5.63 25.33 -5.01
C GLU A 120 -4.85 26.53 -4.51
N HIS A 121 -3.54 26.34 -4.30
CA HIS A 121 -2.63 27.40 -3.91
C HIS A 121 -1.90 28.02 -5.09
N ALA A 122 -1.53 29.30 -5.00
CA ALA A 122 -0.78 29.98 -6.03
C ALA A 122 0.65 29.43 -6.16
N PHE A 123 1.06 29.12 -7.39
CA PHE A 123 2.42 28.65 -7.67
C PHE A 123 3.49 29.67 -7.23
N GLY A 124 4.55 29.18 -6.59
CA GLY A 124 5.70 29.98 -6.15
C GLY A 124 5.52 30.74 -4.84
N LEU A 125 4.38 30.56 -4.17
CA LEU A 125 4.16 31.02 -2.79
C LEU A 125 4.16 29.80 -1.85
N ALA A 126 4.53 30.02 -0.60
CA ALA A 126 4.49 28.98 0.42
C ALA A 126 3.08 28.77 1.01
N CYS A 127 2.71 27.50 1.21
CA CYS A 127 1.53 27.07 1.94
C CYS A 127 1.82 25.76 2.65
N ARG A 128 1.17 25.53 3.78
CA ARG A 128 1.24 24.25 4.48
C ARG A 128 0.47 23.18 3.71
N HIS A 129 -0.86 23.29 3.66
CA HIS A 129 -1.77 22.36 2.97
C HIS A 129 -2.89 23.10 2.23
N ALA A 130 -3.34 22.58 1.09
CA ALA A 130 -4.55 23.10 0.46
C ALA A 130 -5.78 22.71 1.31
N LEU A 131 -5.83 21.46 1.76
CA LEU A 131 -6.86 20.95 2.65
C LEU A 131 -6.23 20.28 3.86
N ASN A 132 -6.65 20.68 5.06
CA ASN A 132 -6.29 20.01 6.30
C ASN A 132 -7.55 19.57 7.04
N ILE A 133 -7.63 18.30 7.39
CA ILE A 133 -8.71 17.72 8.20
C ILE A 133 -8.07 17.26 9.50
N GLU A 134 -8.44 17.89 10.61
CA GLU A 134 -7.82 17.68 11.91
C GLU A 134 -8.88 17.53 13.00
N SER A 135 -8.65 16.61 13.94
CA SER A 135 -9.50 16.52 15.13
C SER A 135 -9.20 17.66 16.12
N ILE A 136 -10.01 17.76 17.18
CA ILE A 136 -9.72 18.67 18.30
C ILE A 136 -8.41 18.27 18.96
N ASP A 137 -7.58 19.25 19.32
CA ASP A 137 -6.37 19.01 20.11
C ASP A 137 -6.79 18.67 21.55
N GLY A 138 -6.51 17.44 21.99
CA GLY A 138 -6.75 17.03 23.39
C GLY A 138 -8.20 16.76 23.78
N GLY A 139 -9.13 16.69 22.81
CA GLY A 139 -10.55 16.40 23.05
C GLY A 139 -11.00 15.04 22.52
N ASP A 140 -11.95 14.42 23.23
CA ASP A 140 -12.59 13.14 22.86
C ASP A 140 -13.69 13.37 21.82
N LEU A 141 -13.34 13.67 20.56
CA LEU A 141 -14.24 13.29 19.47
C LEU A 141 -14.01 11.80 19.20
N PRO A 142 -14.97 10.89 19.46
CA PRO A 142 -14.84 9.49 19.09
C PRO A 142 -14.73 9.27 17.58
N LEU A 143 -15.32 10.12 16.74
CA LEU A 143 -15.32 9.95 15.28
C LEU A 143 -15.40 11.27 14.50
N LEU A 144 -14.57 11.39 13.47
CA LEU A 144 -14.67 12.40 12.44
C LEU A 144 -14.79 11.74 11.05
N GLN A 145 -15.85 12.09 10.32
CA GLN A 145 -16.20 11.47 9.05
C GLN A 145 -16.61 12.54 8.03
N MET A 146 -15.96 12.50 6.86
CA MET A 146 -16.25 13.38 5.74
C MET A 146 -16.27 12.64 4.42
N THR A 147 -17.04 13.14 3.47
CA THR A 147 -17.02 12.67 2.07
C THR A 147 -16.53 13.80 1.16
N VAL A 148 -15.41 13.56 0.46
CA VAL A 148 -14.84 14.52 -0.50
C VAL A 148 -14.97 13.94 -1.90
N GLU A 149 -15.69 14.64 -2.78
CA GLU A 149 -16.04 14.10 -4.10
C GLU A 149 -15.87 15.13 -5.21
N ASN A 150 -15.33 14.69 -6.35
CA ASN A 150 -15.17 15.50 -7.55
C ASN A 150 -14.44 16.83 -7.27
N CYS A 151 -13.43 16.78 -6.41
CA CYS A 151 -12.65 17.94 -6.01
C CYS A 151 -11.25 17.89 -6.64
N ARG A 152 -10.61 19.06 -6.70
CA ARG A 152 -9.16 19.16 -6.93
C ARG A 152 -8.53 19.83 -5.72
N ILE A 153 -7.55 19.17 -5.10
CA ILE A 153 -6.85 19.64 -3.90
C ILE A 153 -5.38 19.73 -4.26
N ALA A 154 -4.85 20.95 -4.42
CA ALA A 154 -3.58 21.16 -5.10
C ALA A 154 -2.70 22.21 -4.41
N ILE A 155 -1.43 21.87 -4.22
CA ILE A 155 -0.37 22.86 -4.03
C ILE A 155 0.63 22.67 -5.17
N PRO A 156 0.67 23.55 -6.19
CA PRO A 156 1.58 23.39 -7.33
C PRO A 156 3.05 23.64 -6.99
N ASP A 157 3.35 24.24 -5.84
CA ASP A 157 4.72 24.56 -5.42
C ASP A 157 5.55 23.29 -5.22
N ALA A 158 6.78 23.32 -5.72
CA ALA A 158 7.75 22.26 -5.61
C ALA A 158 8.18 22.02 -4.15
N LEU A 159 8.08 23.01 -3.25
CA LEU A 159 8.48 22.84 -1.85
C LEU A 159 7.41 22.15 -0.98
N ALA A 160 6.17 22.09 -1.43
CA ALA A 160 5.11 21.45 -0.67
C ALA A 160 5.23 19.92 -0.72
N THR A 161 5.20 19.28 0.44
CA THR A 161 5.30 17.82 0.55
C THR A 161 3.95 17.11 0.39
N HIS A 162 2.85 17.77 0.75
CA HIS A 162 1.49 17.22 0.69
C HIS A 162 0.42 18.32 0.60
N ALA A 163 -0.53 18.18 -0.34
CA ALA A 163 -1.66 19.09 -0.51
C ALA A 163 -2.83 18.78 0.43
N LEU A 164 -3.01 17.50 0.78
CA LEU A 164 -3.96 17.06 1.80
C LEU A 164 -3.20 16.55 3.03
N ARG A 165 -3.59 17.02 4.22
CA ARG A 165 -3.28 16.37 5.49
C ARG A 165 -4.56 15.89 6.17
N ILE A 166 -4.53 14.67 6.69
CA ILE A 166 -5.49 14.16 7.66
C ILE A 166 -4.70 13.83 8.92
N GLY A 167 -5.12 14.37 10.07
CA GLY A 167 -4.41 14.16 11.33
C GLY A 167 -5.28 14.30 12.57
N GLY A 168 -4.66 14.07 13.72
CA GLY A 168 -5.31 14.11 15.02
C GLY A 168 -5.45 12.74 15.68
N LEU A 169 -5.99 12.74 16.90
CA LEU A 169 -6.07 11.56 17.77
C LEU A 169 -7.43 10.86 17.73
N THR A 170 -8.41 11.45 17.06
CA THR A 170 -9.75 10.88 16.84
C THR A 170 -9.73 9.82 15.75
N THR A 171 -10.65 8.85 15.82
CA THR A 171 -10.90 7.93 14.70
C THR A 171 -11.35 8.71 13.47
N GLN A 172 -10.62 8.60 12.37
CA GLN A 172 -10.96 9.23 11.09
C GLN A 172 -11.62 8.19 10.17
N LYS A 173 -12.69 8.53 9.45
CA LYS A 173 -13.34 7.60 8.49
C LYS A 173 -13.77 8.31 7.21
N HIS A 174 -12.84 9.01 6.57
CA HIS A 174 -13.15 9.78 5.38
C HIS A 174 -13.27 8.92 4.13
N VAL A 175 -14.06 9.38 3.18
CA VAL A 175 -14.15 8.82 1.84
C VAL A 175 -13.81 9.91 0.83
N PHE A 176 -12.80 9.65 0.01
CA PHE A 176 -12.40 10.48 -1.12
C PHE A 176 -12.75 9.70 -2.39
N ARG A 177 -13.58 10.28 -3.27
CA ARG A 177 -13.97 9.67 -4.54
C ARG A 177 -13.74 10.63 -5.69
N SER A 178 -13.03 10.18 -6.72
CA SER A 178 -12.79 11.00 -7.92
C SER A 178 -12.17 12.36 -7.60
N VAL A 179 -11.27 12.38 -6.61
CA VAL A 179 -10.53 13.58 -6.20
C VAL A 179 -9.19 13.59 -6.90
N HIS A 180 -8.77 14.75 -7.39
CA HIS A 180 -7.43 14.96 -7.92
C HIS A 180 -6.57 15.66 -6.87
N PHE A 181 -5.49 15.01 -6.43
CA PHE A 181 -4.47 15.59 -5.57
C PHE A 181 -3.23 15.95 -6.38
N MET A 182 -2.69 17.16 -6.18
CA MET A 182 -1.39 17.56 -6.72
C MET A 182 -0.43 17.79 -5.56
N ASN A 183 0.72 17.12 -5.61
CA ASN A 183 1.69 17.03 -4.53
C ASN A 183 1.12 16.39 -3.27
N GLY A 184 0.60 15.16 -3.37
CA GLY A 184 0.54 14.18 -2.27
C GLY A 184 -0.54 14.32 -1.19
N VAL A 185 -0.69 13.23 -0.43
CA VAL A 185 -1.62 13.06 0.69
C VAL A 185 -0.87 12.49 1.89
N THR A 186 -1.01 13.10 3.06
CA THR A 186 -0.42 12.61 4.31
C THR A 186 -1.51 12.21 5.30
N LEU A 187 -1.39 10.98 5.83
CA LEU A 187 -2.17 10.46 6.95
C LEU A 187 -1.25 10.38 8.16
N ASP A 188 -1.60 11.09 9.23
CA ASP A 188 -0.76 11.27 10.41
C ASP A 188 -1.54 10.86 11.69
N GLN A 189 -0.84 10.30 12.67
CA GLN A 189 -1.39 9.89 13.97
C GLN A 189 -2.51 8.85 13.85
N CYS A 190 -3.74 9.18 14.30
CA CYS A 190 -4.91 8.30 14.25
C CYS A 190 -5.74 8.51 12.97
N ALA A 191 -5.14 9.06 11.91
CA ALA A 191 -5.78 9.24 10.60
C ALA A 191 -5.95 7.92 9.82
N ASP A 192 -6.48 6.90 10.50
CA ASP A 192 -6.76 5.59 9.96
C ASP A 192 -8.15 5.51 9.32
N GLY A 193 -8.62 4.33 8.90
CA GLY A 193 -10.02 4.14 8.47
C GLY A 193 -10.45 4.81 7.16
N ASN A 194 -9.52 5.43 6.43
CA ASN A 194 -9.81 6.26 5.25
C ASN A 194 -9.94 5.45 3.96
N ARG A 195 -10.74 5.94 3.02
CA ARG A 195 -10.92 5.33 1.69
C ARG A 195 -10.64 6.34 0.59
N PHE A 196 -9.64 6.06 -0.24
CA PHE A 196 -9.30 6.81 -1.45
C PHE A 196 -9.67 5.94 -2.65
N LEU A 197 -10.72 6.34 -3.36
CA LEU A 197 -11.34 5.57 -4.43
C LEU A 197 -11.29 6.37 -5.72
N GLU A 198 -10.77 5.77 -6.79
CA GLU A 198 -10.82 6.37 -8.15
C GLU A 198 -10.18 7.77 -8.20
N CYS A 199 -9.17 8.02 -7.37
CA CYS A 199 -8.52 9.32 -7.26
C CYS A 199 -7.35 9.47 -8.25
N GLY A 200 -7.08 10.70 -8.66
CA GLY A 200 -5.88 11.05 -9.42
C GLY A 200 -4.83 11.66 -8.50
N LEU A 201 -3.56 11.30 -8.68
CA LEU A 201 -2.44 11.90 -7.96
C LEU A 201 -1.31 12.25 -8.93
N ASP A 202 -0.79 13.46 -8.84
CA ASP A 202 0.41 13.88 -9.57
C ASP A 202 1.38 14.72 -8.71
N GLY A 203 2.57 14.98 -9.24
CA GLY A 203 3.58 15.83 -8.60
C GLY A 203 4.72 15.04 -7.98
N ARG A 204 5.20 15.48 -6.81
CA ARG A 204 6.36 14.87 -6.16
C ARG A 204 6.02 13.54 -5.51
N ARG A 205 5.22 13.52 -4.44
CA ARG A 205 4.91 12.31 -3.68
C ARG A 205 3.42 11.95 -3.81
N GLY A 206 3.11 10.67 -3.75
CA GLY A 206 1.74 10.16 -3.61
C GLY A 206 1.28 10.17 -2.15
N PHE A 207 0.94 9.00 -1.62
CA PHE A 207 0.49 8.83 -0.24
C PHE A 207 1.66 8.66 0.73
N LEU A 208 1.60 9.31 1.88
CA LEU A 208 2.44 9.07 3.05
C LEU A 208 1.55 8.63 4.21
N THR A 209 1.85 7.50 4.83
CA THR A 209 1.16 7.03 6.02
C THR A 209 2.10 6.98 7.21
N ASP A 210 1.75 7.71 8.25
CA ASP A 210 2.42 7.76 9.54
C ASP A 210 1.38 7.48 10.63
N LEU A 211 0.85 6.25 10.62
CA LEU A 211 -0.29 5.86 11.46
C LEU A 211 0.16 5.14 12.73
N GLN A 212 -0.57 5.35 13.81
CA GLN A 212 -0.35 4.61 15.07
C GLN A 212 -0.71 3.12 14.94
N LEU A 213 -0.14 2.30 15.83
CA LEU A 213 -0.41 0.85 15.86
C LEU A 213 -1.87 0.57 16.26
N GLY A 214 -2.49 -0.42 15.62
CA GLY A 214 -3.91 -0.77 15.86
C GLY A 214 -4.89 0.00 14.98
N ALA A 215 -4.38 0.74 14.00
CA ALA A 215 -5.15 1.53 13.04
C ALA A 215 -6.30 0.76 12.37
N PHE A 216 -7.44 1.42 12.19
CA PHE A 216 -8.50 0.97 11.29
C PHE A 216 -8.01 0.89 9.85
N LYS A 217 -8.52 -0.08 9.10
CA LYS A 217 -8.15 -0.30 7.70
C LYS A 217 -8.26 0.96 6.83
N THR A 218 -7.17 1.31 6.17
CA THR A 218 -7.12 2.33 5.11
C THR A 218 -7.09 1.66 3.74
N ILE A 219 -7.86 2.16 2.79
CA ILE A 219 -7.98 1.60 1.43
C ILE A 219 -7.62 2.69 0.41
N ILE A 220 -6.69 2.37 -0.49
CA ILE A 220 -6.31 3.16 -1.66
C ILE A 220 -6.55 2.29 -2.89
N LYS A 221 -7.59 2.59 -3.66
CA LYS A 221 -8.09 1.70 -4.70
C LYS A 221 -8.51 2.42 -5.98
N HIS A 222 -8.17 1.80 -7.12
CA HIS A 222 -8.51 2.30 -8.47
C HIS A 222 -7.98 3.70 -8.76
N CYS A 223 -6.91 4.10 -8.09
CA CYS A 223 -6.28 5.40 -8.29
C CYS A 223 -5.31 5.37 -9.48
N ILE A 224 -5.13 6.53 -10.11
CA ILE A 224 -4.08 6.79 -11.10
C ILE A 224 -3.05 7.71 -10.46
N ILE A 225 -1.82 7.21 -10.30
CA ILE A 225 -0.78 7.87 -9.52
C ILE A 225 0.46 8.08 -10.39
N VAL A 226 0.78 9.34 -10.65
CA VAL A 226 1.90 9.77 -11.49
C VAL A 226 2.80 10.70 -10.68
N CYS A 227 3.62 10.12 -9.81
CA CYS A 227 4.44 10.87 -8.86
C CYS A 227 5.93 10.55 -9.06
N ARG A 228 6.79 11.57 -8.93
CA ARG A 228 8.25 11.42 -9.08
C ARG A 228 8.88 10.60 -7.94
N ASP A 229 8.47 10.87 -6.71
CA ASP A 229 9.09 10.43 -5.45
C ASP A 229 8.29 9.30 -4.78
N GLY A 230 7.65 8.47 -5.61
CA GLY A 230 6.87 7.32 -5.16
C GLY A 230 5.37 7.58 -4.99
N ALA A 231 4.60 6.52 -5.13
CA ALA A 231 3.14 6.48 -5.03
C ALA A 231 2.64 6.23 -3.61
N LEU A 232 3.37 5.44 -2.82
CA LEU A 232 3.02 5.13 -1.43
C LEU A 232 4.29 5.01 -0.57
N TRP A 233 4.32 5.72 0.55
CA TRP A 233 5.30 5.51 1.61
C TRP A 233 4.57 5.17 2.91
N VAL A 234 4.77 3.95 3.39
CA VAL A 234 4.37 3.52 4.73
C VAL A 234 5.53 3.77 5.70
N LYS A 235 5.50 4.93 6.36
CA LYS A 235 6.43 5.30 7.42
C LYS A 235 6.04 4.68 8.76
N ASN A 236 4.74 4.52 9.03
CA ASN A 236 4.18 3.75 10.14
C ASN A 236 2.74 3.32 9.79
N GLY A 237 2.24 2.21 10.34
CA GLY A 237 0.81 1.89 10.29
C GLY A 237 0.45 0.42 10.06
N ALA A 238 -0.84 0.11 10.22
CA ALA A 238 -1.37 -1.23 9.99
C ALA A 238 -2.60 -1.23 9.07
N GLN A 239 -2.85 -2.39 8.44
CA GLN A 239 -4.05 -2.64 7.63
C GLN A 239 -4.24 -1.66 6.46
N ILE A 240 -3.18 -1.43 5.67
CA ILE A 240 -3.23 -0.58 4.48
C ILE A 240 -3.40 -1.46 3.24
N ASP A 241 -4.50 -1.25 2.53
CA ASP A 241 -4.84 -1.93 1.28
C ASP A 241 -4.58 -0.99 0.10
N PHE A 242 -3.57 -1.29 -0.71
CA PHE A 242 -3.23 -0.58 -1.96
C PHE A 242 -3.54 -1.49 -3.15
N ILE A 243 -4.70 -1.28 -3.76
CA ILE A 243 -5.35 -2.29 -4.62
C ILE A 243 -5.71 -1.72 -6.00
N GLU A 244 -5.36 -2.44 -7.06
CA GLU A 244 -5.81 -2.16 -8.44
C GLU A 244 -5.53 -0.72 -8.89
N ASN A 245 -4.38 -0.16 -8.48
CA ASN A 245 -3.95 1.19 -8.88
C ASN A 245 -3.06 1.15 -10.13
N GLN A 246 -3.14 2.20 -10.95
CA GLN A 246 -2.14 2.49 -11.99
C GLN A 246 -1.08 3.41 -11.40
N VAL A 247 0.17 2.97 -11.40
CA VAL A 247 1.32 3.74 -10.90
C VAL A 247 2.30 3.95 -12.04
N GLU A 248 2.71 5.18 -12.30
CA GLU A 248 3.62 5.52 -13.40
C GLU A 248 4.68 6.51 -12.96
N HIS A 249 5.89 6.38 -13.50
CA HIS A 249 6.89 7.45 -13.48
C HIS A 249 6.81 8.26 -14.76
N PHE A 250 6.31 9.49 -14.69
CA PHE A 250 6.19 10.33 -15.88
C PHE A 250 7.55 10.52 -16.58
N PRO A 251 7.68 10.26 -17.90
CA PRO A 251 8.96 10.37 -18.59
C PRO A 251 9.64 11.74 -18.50
N GLY A 252 8.87 12.81 -18.30
CA GLY A 252 9.39 14.16 -18.13
C GLY A 252 9.95 14.46 -16.74
N TYR A 253 9.74 13.58 -15.75
CA TYR A 253 10.40 13.71 -14.45
C TYR A 253 11.88 13.31 -14.51
N THR A 254 12.66 13.88 -13.60
CA THR A 254 14.01 13.40 -13.27
C THR A 254 13.95 12.02 -12.60
N ASP A 255 15.08 11.51 -12.15
CA ASP A 255 15.13 10.29 -11.34
C ASP A 255 14.26 10.44 -10.09
N ASN A 256 13.75 9.32 -9.58
CA ASN A 256 13.00 9.28 -8.34
C ASN A 256 13.94 9.69 -7.18
N GLU A 257 13.59 10.79 -6.51
CA GLU A 257 14.42 11.38 -5.44
C GLU A 257 13.99 10.91 -4.04
N SER A 258 13.07 9.94 -3.93
CA SER A 258 12.76 9.31 -2.64
C SER A 258 13.96 8.54 -2.10
N GLU A 259 14.03 8.38 -0.77
CA GLU A 259 15.14 7.75 -0.06
C GLU A 259 15.56 6.37 -0.63
N PHE A 260 14.60 5.62 -1.15
CA PHE A 260 14.82 4.28 -1.72
C PHE A 260 14.54 4.19 -3.23
N ALA A 261 14.31 5.34 -3.87
CA ALA A 261 13.98 5.47 -5.29
C ALA A 261 12.92 4.47 -5.77
N ALA A 262 11.87 4.26 -4.96
CA ALA A 262 10.85 3.23 -5.18
C ALA A 262 9.46 3.81 -5.46
N HIS A 263 8.59 3.05 -6.15
CA HIS A 263 7.17 3.41 -6.24
C HIS A 263 6.44 3.23 -4.91
N VAL A 264 6.72 2.12 -4.21
CA VAL A 264 6.18 1.83 -2.89
C VAL A 264 7.32 1.60 -1.92
N THR A 265 7.35 2.37 -0.85
CA THR A 265 8.30 2.23 0.25
C THR A 265 7.55 1.79 1.50
N ILE A 266 8.04 0.75 2.17
CA ILE A 266 7.57 0.32 3.50
C ILE A 266 8.80 0.31 4.42
N ALA A 267 8.96 1.39 5.17
CA ALA A 267 10.11 1.64 6.03
C ALA A 267 9.59 2.19 7.37
N PRO A 268 9.09 1.32 8.26
CA PRO A 268 8.58 1.71 9.57
C PRO A 268 9.65 2.42 10.40
N GLU A 269 9.35 3.56 11.02
CA GLU A 269 10.30 4.30 11.87
C GLU A 269 10.04 4.08 13.37
N ASP A 270 8.81 4.32 13.83
CA ASP A 270 8.45 4.34 15.25
C ASP A 270 7.61 3.12 15.66
N TRP A 271 6.78 2.61 14.73
CA TRP A 271 5.81 1.56 14.94
C TRP A 271 5.90 0.49 13.85
N LEU A 272 5.42 -0.72 14.14
CA LEU A 272 5.40 -1.80 13.14
C LEU A 272 4.54 -1.43 11.93
N ALA A 273 5.00 -1.82 10.73
CA ALA A 273 4.18 -1.84 9.53
C ALA A 273 3.52 -3.22 9.39
N VAL A 274 2.22 -3.34 9.65
CA VAL A 274 1.55 -4.66 9.78
C VAL A 274 0.39 -4.83 8.80
N ALA A 275 0.30 -6.01 8.18
CA ALA A 275 -0.82 -6.39 7.33
C ALA A 275 -1.05 -5.42 6.16
N ILE A 276 0.04 -5.04 5.49
CA ILE A 276 0.03 -4.21 4.28
C ILE A 276 -0.27 -5.09 3.07
N ARG A 277 -1.18 -4.67 2.19
CA ARG A 277 -1.62 -5.45 1.03
C ARG A 277 -1.45 -4.64 -0.24
N LEU A 278 -0.58 -5.09 -1.13
CA LEU A 278 -0.31 -4.54 -2.45
C LEU A 278 -0.86 -5.53 -3.49
N ILE A 279 -2.07 -5.31 -4.00
CA ILE A 279 -2.79 -6.31 -4.79
C ILE A 279 -3.22 -5.76 -6.15
N GLY A 280 -2.89 -6.45 -7.25
CA GLY A 280 -3.46 -6.14 -8.57
C GLY A 280 -3.04 -4.79 -9.15
N ASN A 281 -1.99 -4.16 -8.63
CA ASN A 281 -1.51 -2.86 -9.12
C ASN A 281 -0.69 -3.03 -10.40
N ASN A 282 -0.68 -2.00 -11.24
CA ASN A 282 0.19 -1.91 -12.40
C ASN A 282 1.27 -0.85 -12.13
N PHE A 283 2.51 -1.30 -11.93
CA PHE A 283 3.68 -0.45 -11.72
C PHE A 283 4.39 -0.22 -13.05
N GLY A 284 4.07 0.88 -13.72
CA GLY A 284 4.77 1.37 -14.90
C GLY A 284 6.18 1.83 -14.55
N GLY A 285 7.16 1.05 -15.01
CA GLY A 285 8.58 1.28 -14.73
C GLY A 285 9.26 2.20 -15.74
N SER A 286 10.34 2.84 -15.28
CA SER A 286 11.36 3.45 -16.12
C SER A 286 12.71 2.87 -15.70
N ASP A 287 13.33 2.08 -16.59
CA ASP A 287 14.51 1.24 -16.32
C ASP A 287 15.78 1.99 -15.90
N THR A 288 15.71 3.31 -15.82
CA THR A 288 16.81 4.20 -15.43
C THR A 288 16.42 5.22 -14.36
N LYS A 289 15.12 5.40 -14.05
CA LYS A 289 14.64 6.50 -13.19
C LYS A 289 14.02 6.04 -11.88
N VAL A 290 13.62 4.77 -11.81
CA VAL A 290 13.05 4.16 -10.61
C VAL A 290 13.85 2.91 -10.33
N ASP A 291 14.46 2.84 -9.15
CA ASP A 291 15.29 1.69 -8.77
C ASP A 291 14.43 0.44 -8.57
N ARG A 292 13.25 0.60 -7.96
CA ARG A 292 12.37 -0.50 -7.53
C ARG A 292 10.90 -0.15 -7.62
N ALA A 293 10.04 -1.12 -7.85
CA ALA A 293 8.60 -0.91 -7.68
C ALA A 293 8.20 -0.96 -6.21
N ILE A 294 8.72 -1.93 -5.46
CA ILE A 294 8.40 -2.12 -4.03
C ILE A 294 9.71 -2.30 -3.27
N TYR A 295 9.92 -1.48 -2.24
CA TYR A 295 11.02 -1.62 -1.30
C TYR A 295 10.47 -1.73 0.13
N ALA A 296 10.86 -2.77 0.84
CA ALA A 296 10.52 -2.96 2.25
C ALA A 296 11.79 -3.21 3.07
N THR A 297 11.91 -2.52 4.20
CA THR A 297 13.05 -2.64 5.13
C THR A 297 12.56 -2.45 6.56
N SER A 298 13.30 -2.93 7.55
CA SER A 298 13.07 -2.60 8.95
C SER A 298 13.97 -1.45 9.41
N ALA A 299 13.48 -0.68 10.39
CA ALA A 299 14.32 0.25 11.14
C ALA A 299 14.62 -0.30 12.54
N LYS A 300 15.49 0.40 13.29
CA LYS A 300 15.92 -0.04 14.62
C LYS A 300 14.76 0.05 15.63
N GLY A 301 14.08 -1.07 15.84
CA GLY A 301 12.98 -1.20 16.81
C GLY A 301 11.59 -1.40 16.18
N ALA A 302 11.46 -1.21 14.86
CA ALA A 302 10.22 -1.38 14.12
C ALA A 302 10.45 -2.23 12.86
N GLY A 303 9.56 -3.18 12.59
CA GLY A 303 9.67 -4.13 11.48
C GLY A 303 8.41 -4.19 10.63
N VAL A 304 8.53 -4.84 9.48
CA VAL A 304 7.43 -5.08 8.55
C VAL A 304 6.92 -6.50 8.77
N GLN A 305 5.62 -6.66 8.98
CA GLN A 305 5.01 -7.97 9.24
C GLN A 305 3.74 -8.19 8.43
N GLY A 306 3.62 -9.35 7.80
CA GLY A 306 2.39 -9.73 7.09
C GLY A 306 2.14 -8.89 5.83
N LEU A 307 3.21 -8.51 5.12
CA LEU A 307 3.12 -7.86 3.82
C LEU A 307 2.57 -8.87 2.78
N ILE A 308 1.58 -8.48 1.98
CA ILE A 308 1.07 -9.30 0.88
C ILE A 308 1.28 -8.54 -0.42
N VAL A 309 2.02 -9.13 -1.35
CA VAL A 309 2.23 -8.64 -2.71
C VAL A 309 1.67 -9.70 -3.65
N ASP A 310 0.53 -9.44 -4.29
CA ASP A 310 -0.14 -10.43 -5.14
C ASP A 310 -0.73 -9.79 -6.39
N GLU A 311 -0.82 -10.55 -7.47
CA GLU A 311 -1.48 -10.14 -8.72
C GLU A 311 -0.98 -8.82 -9.37
N ASN A 312 0.14 -8.26 -8.91
CA ASN A 312 0.70 -7.03 -9.49
C ASN A 312 1.43 -7.28 -10.81
N VAL A 313 1.42 -6.24 -11.66
CA VAL A 313 2.17 -6.16 -12.92
C VAL A 313 3.32 -5.16 -12.75
N PHE A 314 4.52 -5.54 -13.21
CA PHE A 314 5.73 -4.72 -13.07
C PHE A 314 6.36 -4.40 -14.44
N GLY A 315 6.54 -3.10 -14.70
CA GLY A 315 7.46 -2.57 -15.71
C GLY A 315 8.92 -2.68 -15.25
N ILE A 316 9.90 -2.38 -16.11
CA ILE A 316 11.33 -2.45 -15.75
C ILE A 316 11.75 -1.31 -14.82
N CYS A 317 12.30 -1.68 -13.67
CA CYS A 317 13.06 -0.81 -12.78
C CYS A 317 14.58 -0.98 -13.00
N ALA A 318 15.37 -0.02 -12.51
CA ALA A 318 16.83 -0.01 -12.70
C ALA A 318 17.52 -1.17 -11.97
N GLN A 319 16.96 -1.62 -10.84
CA GLN A 319 17.44 -2.74 -10.04
C GLN A 319 16.39 -3.85 -10.02
N GLU A 320 16.13 -4.46 -8.87
CA GLU A 320 15.02 -5.38 -8.65
C GLU A 320 13.65 -4.67 -8.57
N ASP A 321 12.58 -5.31 -9.03
CA ASP A 321 11.23 -4.71 -8.92
C ASP A 321 10.71 -4.74 -7.49
N VAL A 322 10.98 -5.83 -6.78
CA VAL A 322 10.62 -6.00 -5.38
C VAL A 322 11.89 -6.26 -4.58
N ASN A 323 12.10 -5.51 -3.50
CA ASN A 323 13.20 -5.76 -2.57
C ASN A 323 12.70 -5.85 -1.14
N LEU A 324 12.97 -6.98 -0.48
CA LEU A 324 12.86 -7.13 0.97
C LEU A 324 14.28 -7.08 1.54
N ALA A 325 14.66 -5.90 2.03
CA ALA A 325 16.05 -5.51 2.22
C ALA A 325 16.74 -6.18 3.42
N ASP A 326 15.98 -6.67 4.40
CA ASP A 326 16.52 -7.25 5.63
C ASP A 326 15.54 -8.21 6.32
N ALA A 327 16.06 -8.96 7.29
CA ALA A 327 15.33 -9.98 8.04
C ALA A 327 14.29 -9.42 9.04
N GLY A 328 14.19 -8.10 9.18
CA GLY A 328 13.10 -7.44 9.91
C GLY A 328 11.81 -7.30 9.10
N VAL A 329 11.86 -7.63 7.80
CA VAL A 329 10.69 -7.85 6.95
C VAL A 329 10.28 -9.32 7.02
N LYS A 330 9.13 -9.61 7.63
CA LYS A 330 8.74 -10.97 8.02
C LYS A 330 7.32 -11.32 7.58
N TYR A 331 7.07 -12.62 7.43
CA TYR A 331 5.76 -13.17 7.08
C TYR A 331 5.18 -12.61 5.79
N THR A 332 6.05 -12.20 4.86
CA THR A 332 5.66 -11.61 3.60
C THR A 332 5.15 -12.68 2.65
N ARG A 333 4.01 -12.47 1.98
CA ARG A 333 3.51 -13.30 0.88
C ARG A 333 3.79 -12.60 -0.46
N LEU A 334 4.48 -13.28 -1.36
CA LEU A 334 4.82 -12.83 -2.72
C LEU A 334 4.22 -13.78 -3.75
N GLY A 335 3.11 -13.36 -4.38
CA GLY A 335 2.45 -14.05 -5.48
C GLY A 335 1.83 -15.40 -5.09
N HIS A 336 0.50 -15.48 -5.10
CA HIS A 336 -0.20 -16.76 -5.17
C HIS A 336 -0.17 -17.33 -6.59
N TYR A 337 -0.14 -16.42 -7.56
CA TYR A 337 0.12 -16.66 -8.97
C TYR A 337 1.40 -15.90 -9.36
N GLU A 338 2.10 -16.35 -10.40
CA GLU A 338 3.37 -15.76 -10.87
C GLU A 338 3.31 -14.21 -10.90
N LEU A 339 4.24 -13.54 -10.21
CA LEU A 339 4.43 -12.08 -10.32
C LEU A 339 4.70 -11.78 -11.80
N ARG A 340 3.86 -10.93 -12.42
CA ARG A 340 3.90 -10.69 -13.86
C ARG A 340 4.80 -9.50 -14.17
N GLY A 341 5.77 -9.68 -15.05
CA GLY A 341 6.48 -8.57 -15.67
C GLY A 341 5.98 -8.37 -17.09
N GLU A 342 5.61 -7.14 -17.45
CA GLU A 342 5.16 -6.82 -18.81
C GLU A 342 6.06 -5.75 -19.45
N GLY A 343 6.29 -5.86 -20.77
CA GLY A 343 6.95 -4.84 -21.58
C GLY A 343 7.90 -5.39 -22.65
N ALA A 344 8.05 -4.65 -23.76
CA ALA A 344 8.96 -4.98 -24.88
C ALA A 344 10.45 -5.08 -24.50
N LYS A 345 10.80 -4.62 -23.29
CA LYS A 345 12.13 -4.79 -22.70
C LYS A 345 12.25 -6.04 -21.79
N ARG A 346 11.13 -6.63 -21.33
CA ARG A 346 11.08 -7.84 -20.47
C ARG A 346 10.83 -9.13 -21.27
N GLY A 347 10.10 -9.03 -22.38
CA GLY A 347 9.91 -10.09 -23.36
C GLY A 347 10.57 -9.71 -24.69
N GLY A 348 11.29 -10.64 -25.30
CA GLY A 348 12.10 -10.37 -26.48
C GLY A 348 11.32 -9.73 -27.64
N SER A 349 11.89 -8.64 -28.15
CA SER A 349 11.71 -8.07 -29.49
C SER A 349 10.32 -7.51 -29.85
N ALA A 350 10.32 -6.19 -30.09
CA ALA A 350 9.38 -5.42 -30.90
C ALA A 350 7.93 -5.27 -30.39
N TYR A 351 7.45 -4.04 -30.48
CA TYR A 351 6.04 -3.67 -30.38
C TYR A 351 5.19 -4.49 -31.37
N SER A 352 4.64 -5.62 -30.95
CA SER A 352 3.52 -6.25 -31.63
C SER A 352 2.25 -6.00 -30.81
N VAL A 353 1.44 -5.07 -31.31
CA VAL A 353 0.01 -4.97 -31.00
C VAL A 353 -0.61 -6.34 -31.27
N TYR A 354 -1.37 -6.88 -30.31
CA TYR A 354 -2.24 -8.08 -30.27
C TYR A 354 -1.94 -9.10 -29.14
N PRO A 355 -2.99 -9.73 -28.55
CA PRO A 355 -2.95 -10.36 -27.23
C PRO A 355 -2.38 -11.78 -27.33
N ALA A 356 -1.06 -11.87 -27.31
CA ALA A 356 -0.38 -13.12 -27.07
C ALA A 356 0.52 -12.92 -25.84
N MET A 357 0.00 -13.29 -24.66
CA MET A 357 0.78 -13.47 -23.42
C MET A 357 1.71 -14.69 -23.56
N THR A 358 2.52 -14.74 -24.62
CA THR A 358 3.41 -15.87 -24.92
C THR A 358 4.85 -15.47 -24.63
N ALA A 359 5.18 -15.39 -23.34
CA ALA A 359 6.48 -15.72 -22.71
C ALA A 359 6.54 -15.11 -21.28
N ASN A 360 5.83 -15.73 -20.33
CA ASN A 360 5.86 -15.39 -18.89
C ASN A 360 7.16 -15.80 -18.16
N THR A 361 8.29 -15.88 -18.85
CA THR A 361 9.53 -16.40 -18.25
C THR A 361 10.46 -15.24 -17.87
N LEU A 362 10.26 -14.68 -16.68
CA LEU A 362 11.21 -13.74 -16.08
C LEU A 362 12.45 -14.46 -15.57
N ASN A 363 13.60 -13.85 -15.82
CA ASN A 363 14.78 -14.03 -14.98
C ASN A 363 14.44 -13.53 -13.58
N VAL A 364 14.14 -14.46 -12.66
CA VAL A 364 13.74 -14.18 -11.27
C VAL A 364 14.79 -13.33 -10.55
N ASP A 365 16.06 -13.42 -10.94
CA ASP A 365 17.18 -12.70 -10.32
C ASP A 365 17.09 -11.17 -10.52
N ARG A 366 16.36 -10.70 -11.53
CA ARG A 366 16.07 -9.25 -11.73
C ARG A 366 14.73 -8.81 -11.15
N LEU A 367 13.86 -9.74 -10.77
CA LEU A 367 12.52 -9.43 -10.26
C LEU A 367 12.54 -9.20 -8.75
N LEU A 368 13.33 -9.98 -8.01
CA LEU A 368 13.30 -9.96 -6.55
C LEU A 368 14.69 -9.93 -5.91
N GLY A 369 14.90 -8.97 -5.02
CA GLY A 369 15.91 -9.00 -3.96
C GLY A 369 15.28 -9.47 -2.63
N LEU A 370 15.87 -10.48 -1.98
CA LEU A 370 15.32 -11.06 -0.76
C LEU A 370 16.40 -11.35 0.29
N VAL A 371 16.28 -10.73 1.46
CA VAL A 371 17.09 -10.99 2.66
C VAL A 371 16.20 -11.48 3.80
N ASP A 372 15.66 -12.71 3.70
CA ASP A 372 14.69 -13.26 4.67
C ASP A 372 15.32 -13.90 5.92
N ASN A 373 16.52 -14.49 5.79
CA ASN A 373 17.17 -15.33 6.82
C ASN A 373 16.26 -16.41 7.46
N GLY A 374 15.22 -16.86 6.75
CA GLY A 374 14.27 -17.86 7.22
C GLY A 374 13.24 -17.32 8.21
N THR A 375 12.97 -16.02 8.20
CA THR A 375 11.95 -15.38 9.04
C THR A 375 10.53 -15.54 8.50
N GLY A 376 10.38 -16.20 7.34
CA GLY A 376 9.10 -16.72 6.87
C GLY A 376 8.49 -15.93 5.74
N THR A 377 9.30 -15.34 4.85
CA THR A 377 8.83 -14.91 3.53
C THR A 377 8.36 -16.12 2.71
N ARG A 378 7.23 -15.94 2.04
CA ARG A 378 6.37 -16.94 1.42
C ARG A 378 6.21 -16.59 -0.05
N GLY A 379 6.53 -17.51 -0.95
CA GLY A 379 6.28 -17.36 -2.40
C GLY A 379 7.51 -17.08 -3.28
N ILE A 380 7.28 -17.37 -4.57
CA ILE A 380 8.07 -17.39 -5.83
C ILE A 380 9.62 -17.42 -5.82
N ALA A 381 10.33 -16.78 -4.89
CA ALA A 381 11.79 -16.61 -5.02
C ALA A 381 12.65 -17.31 -3.98
N ALA A 382 12.10 -17.68 -2.82
CA ALA A 382 12.76 -18.70 -1.99
C ALA A 382 12.72 -20.08 -2.67
N ALA A 383 11.85 -20.25 -3.66
CA ALA A 383 11.46 -21.51 -4.26
C ALA A 383 12.33 -21.94 -5.44
N ARG A 384 13.59 -21.52 -5.61
CA ARG A 384 14.41 -22.02 -6.73
C ARG A 384 15.83 -22.44 -6.35
N ASP A 385 16.15 -22.44 -5.06
CA ASP A 385 17.53 -22.62 -4.63
C ASP A 385 17.64 -23.59 -3.44
N ALA A 386 17.96 -24.86 -3.76
CA ALA A 386 18.22 -25.88 -2.74
C ALA A 386 19.35 -25.50 -1.76
N SER A 387 20.25 -24.55 -2.09
CA SER A 387 21.28 -24.08 -1.16
C SER A 387 20.73 -23.39 0.07
N LYS A 388 19.54 -22.77 -0.03
CA LYS A 388 18.86 -22.14 1.11
C LYS A 388 18.33 -23.16 2.13
N LEU A 389 18.27 -24.43 1.73
CA LEU A 389 17.87 -25.55 2.57
C LEU A 389 19.06 -26.48 2.87
N GLY A 390 20.27 -25.93 2.76
CA GLY A 390 21.56 -26.57 3.04
C GLY A 390 22.10 -27.47 1.93
N GLY A 391 21.55 -27.37 0.73
CA GLY A 391 22.16 -27.91 -0.50
C GLY A 391 23.47 -27.21 -0.87
N ALA A 392 24.26 -27.82 -1.75
CA ALA A 392 25.53 -27.23 -2.22
C ALA A 392 25.31 -26.08 -3.23
N ASN A 393 24.20 -26.10 -3.97
CA ASN A 393 23.79 -25.09 -4.94
C ASN A 393 22.28 -25.21 -5.23
N ALA A 394 21.76 -24.41 -6.15
CA ALA A 394 20.33 -24.35 -6.47
C ALA A 394 19.68 -25.68 -6.90
N SER A 395 20.43 -26.59 -7.53
CA SER A 395 19.94 -27.88 -8.01
C SER A 395 20.47 -29.09 -7.22
N THR A 396 21.31 -28.87 -6.20
CA THR A 396 21.97 -29.93 -5.43
C THR A 396 21.54 -29.86 -3.97
N MET A 397 20.81 -30.88 -3.53
CA MET A 397 20.34 -31.07 -2.16
C MET A 397 21.46 -31.63 -1.28
N MET A 398 21.24 -31.76 0.03
CA MET A 398 22.30 -32.22 0.96
C MET A 398 22.91 -33.59 0.58
N ASN A 399 22.07 -34.53 0.16
CA ASN A 399 22.47 -35.90 -0.19
C ASN A 399 21.77 -36.39 -1.47
N GLY A 400 21.53 -35.46 -2.40
CA GLY A 400 20.85 -35.77 -3.65
C GLY A 400 20.90 -34.64 -4.68
N THR A 401 20.39 -34.91 -5.87
CA THR A 401 20.29 -33.93 -6.95
C THR A 401 18.82 -33.75 -7.31
N CYS A 402 18.36 -32.52 -7.51
CA CYS A 402 17.06 -32.27 -8.11
C CYS A 402 17.25 -32.16 -9.63
N LEU A 403 16.57 -33.02 -10.40
CA LEU A 403 16.67 -32.99 -11.86
C LEU A 403 15.91 -31.80 -12.47
N ASN A 404 14.97 -31.24 -11.71
CA ASN A 404 14.21 -30.03 -12.04
C ASN A 404 14.52 -28.95 -10.98
N THR A 405 13.94 -27.76 -11.16
CA THR A 405 13.97 -26.73 -10.11
C THR A 405 13.20 -27.24 -8.88
N PHE A 406 13.84 -27.24 -7.72
CA PHE A 406 13.17 -27.53 -6.45
C PHE A 406 12.49 -26.27 -5.93
N HIS A 407 11.20 -26.39 -5.65
CA HIS A 407 10.37 -25.33 -5.12
C HIS A 407 9.92 -25.66 -3.71
N SER A 408 9.96 -24.66 -2.83
CA SER A 408 9.35 -24.74 -1.52
C SER A 408 8.84 -23.36 -1.12
N TRP A 409 7.67 -23.32 -0.52
CA TRP A 409 7.07 -22.10 -0.02
C TRP A 409 6.27 -22.39 1.24
N MET A 410 5.95 -21.36 2.01
CA MET A 410 4.98 -21.49 3.09
C MET A 410 3.73 -20.70 2.71
N ASP A 411 2.52 -21.18 2.99
CA ASP A 411 1.26 -20.46 2.70
C ASP A 411 0.86 -19.52 3.83
N GLU A 412 -0.17 -18.69 3.67
CA GLU A 412 -0.63 -17.72 4.69
C GLU A 412 -1.05 -18.37 6.03
N ARG A 413 -1.43 -19.64 6.02
CA ARG A 413 -1.82 -20.40 7.22
C ARG A 413 -0.61 -20.95 7.97
N GLY A 414 0.58 -20.81 7.39
CA GLY A 414 1.84 -21.26 7.97
C GLY A 414 2.20 -22.68 7.58
N TYR A 415 1.52 -23.27 6.59
CA TYR A 415 1.91 -24.57 6.08
C TYR A 415 3.06 -24.42 5.10
N VAL A 416 4.12 -25.20 5.28
CA VAL A 416 5.20 -25.35 4.30
C VAL A 416 4.76 -26.38 3.27
N HIS A 417 4.98 -26.05 2.01
CA HIS A 417 4.69 -26.83 0.82
C HIS A 417 6.00 -27.05 0.05
N PHE A 418 6.10 -28.21 -0.59
CA PHE A 418 7.20 -28.54 -1.48
C PHE A 418 6.65 -28.85 -2.87
N ASP A 419 7.39 -28.49 -3.91
CA ASP A 419 7.19 -28.96 -5.27
C ASP A 419 8.58 -29.32 -5.83
N GLY A 420 8.80 -30.62 -6.00
CA GLY A 420 10.12 -31.16 -6.31
C GLY A 420 9.94 -32.47 -7.04
N SER A 421 9.35 -32.42 -8.23
CA SER A 421 9.21 -33.60 -9.05
C SER A 421 10.59 -34.05 -9.54
N ARG A 422 11.08 -35.18 -9.02
CA ARG A 422 12.31 -35.90 -9.43
C ARG A 422 13.60 -35.52 -8.67
N LEU A 423 13.58 -35.78 -7.37
CA LEU A 423 14.79 -35.86 -6.54
C LEU A 423 15.50 -37.21 -6.72
N VAL A 424 16.83 -37.20 -6.85
CA VAL A 424 17.68 -38.39 -6.96
C VAL A 424 18.57 -38.47 -5.72
N LEU A 425 18.51 -39.58 -4.98
CA LEU A 425 19.42 -39.84 -3.86
C LEU A 425 20.72 -40.50 -4.34
N GLY A 426 21.85 -40.16 -3.72
CA GLY A 426 23.15 -40.79 -4.00
C GLY A 426 23.16 -42.29 -3.65
N THR A 427 23.97 -43.07 -4.37
CA THR A 427 24.11 -44.52 -4.19
C THR A 427 24.80 -44.87 -2.87
N GLY A 428 24.04 -45.33 -1.88
CA GLY A 428 24.57 -45.86 -0.62
C GLY A 428 23.44 -46.37 0.27
N ALA A 429 23.67 -47.49 0.96
CA ALA A 429 22.66 -48.28 1.70
C ALA A 429 22.14 -47.61 3.00
N LEU A 430 21.73 -46.34 2.95
CA LEU A 430 21.08 -45.68 4.07
C LEU A 430 19.56 -45.84 3.92
N ALA A 431 18.96 -46.51 4.91
CA ALA A 431 17.50 -46.69 4.99
C ALA A 431 16.77 -45.35 5.09
N SER A 432 17.41 -44.33 5.68
CA SER A 432 16.91 -42.95 5.78
C SER A 432 18.02 -41.96 5.46
N VAL A 433 17.74 -40.97 4.61
CA VAL A 433 18.71 -39.96 4.15
C VAL A 433 18.13 -38.56 4.35
N GLN A 434 18.90 -37.66 4.96
CA GLN A 434 18.53 -36.26 5.04
C GLN A 434 18.74 -35.58 3.69
N ILE A 435 17.69 -34.95 3.16
CA ILE A 435 17.75 -34.23 1.88
C ILE A 435 17.71 -32.71 2.05
N LEU A 436 17.13 -32.23 3.14
CA LEU A 436 16.94 -30.80 3.41
C LEU A 436 17.16 -30.49 4.89
N GLN A 437 17.53 -29.24 5.17
CA GLN A 437 17.49 -28.65 6.49
C GLN A 437 16.69 -27.35 6.44
N MET A 438 15.53 -27.35 7.09
CA MET A 438 14.67 -26.17 7.18
C MET A 438 15.31 -25.11 8.09
N PRO A 439 15.22 -23.82 7.72
CA PRO A 439 15.60 -22.73 8.59
C PRO A 439 14.65 -22.64 9.79
N ALA A 440 15.07 -21.92 10.85
CA ALA A 440 14.37 -21.89 12.14
C ALA A 440 12.87 -21.53 12.03
N GLY A 441 12.50 -20.57 11.20
CA GLY A 441 11.09 -20.15 11.02
C GLY A 441 10.24 -21.10 10.18
N TRP A 442 10.82 -22.15 9.60
CA TRP A 442 10.12 -23.17 8.79
C TRP A 442 10.07 -24.53 9.48
N ARG A 443 10.62 -24.66 10.69
CA ARG A 443 10.59 -25.93 11.44
C ARG A 443 9.16 -26.27 11.87
N PRO A 444 8.78 -27.54 12.04
CA PRO A 444 7.43 -27.93 12.47
C PRO A 444 6.98 -27.26 13.78
N SER A 445 5.69 -26.93 13.87
CA SER A 445 5.09 -26.38 15.10
C SER A 445 4.97 -27.45 16.19
N PRO A 446 5.40 -27.17 17.44
CA PRO A 446 5.21 -28.09 18.58
C PRO A 446 3.73 -28.42 18.88
N GLN A 447 2.80 -27.56 18.42
CA GLN A 447 1.35 -27.73 18.61
C GLN A 447 0.75 -28.82 17.71
N GLN A 448 1.50 -29.34 16.72
CA GLN A 448 1.14 -30.55 15.99
C GLN A 448 1.43 -31.79 16.86
N GLY A 449 0.66 -31.94 17.95
CA GLY A 449 0.76 -33.08 18.85
C GLY A 449 0.70 -34.41 18.09
N GLY A 450 1.79 -35.18 18.14
CA GLY A 450 1.86 -36.64 17.97
C GLY A 450 1.47 -37.28 16.63
N SER A 451 0.80 -36.57 15.71
CA SER A 451 0.16 -37.18 14.51
C SER A 451 0.64 -36.59 13.18
N LEU A 452 1.01 -35.30 13.12
CA LEU A 452 1.47 -34.61 11.89
C LEU A 452 3.01 -34.45 11.78
N MET A 453 3.76 -34.87 12.80
CA MET A 453 5.17 -35.29 12.69
C MET A 453 5.32 -36.65 11.95
N GLY A 454 4.24 -37.06 11.29
CA GLY A 454 4.01 -38.38 10.74
C GLY A 454 4.78 -38.59 9.45
N LEU A 455 5.01 -39.87 9.15
CA LEU A 455 5.58 -40.30 7.89
C LEU A 455 4.64 -39.84 6.76
N HIS A 456 5.08 -38.91 5.93
CA HIS A 456 4.35 -38.48 4.75
C HIS A 456 4.60 -39.50 3.64
N PRO A 457 3.59 -40.26 3.18
CA PRO A 457 3.78 -41.13 2.03
C PRO A 457 4.18 -40.26 0.83
N ILE A 458 5.26 -40.66 0.15
CA ILE A 458 5.74 -39.98 -1.04
C ILE A 458 5.68 -40.91 -2.24
N VAL A 459 5.60 -40.33 -3.43
CA VAL A 459 5.69 -41.10 -4.66
C VAL A 459 7.16 -41.32 -4.97
N MET A 460 7.54 -42.59 -5.11
CA MET A 460 8.88 -43.00 -5.55
C MET A 460 8.77 -43.84 -6.82
N LEU A 461 9.59 -43.53 -7.82
CA LEU A 461 9.79 -44.33 -9.02
C LEU A 461 11.19 -44.93 -8.99
N ASP A 462 11.31 -46.26 -9.07
CA ASP A 462 12.61 -46.91 -9.23
C ASP A 462 13.09 -46.72 -10.69
N VAL A 463 14.24 -46.06 -10.87
CA VAL A 463 14.75 -45.68 -12.19
C VAL A 463 15.23 -46.89 -12.99
N ALA A 464 15.67 -47.96 -12.31
CA ALA A 464 16.16 -49.17 -12.96
C ALA A 464 15.03 -50.04 -13.49
N THR A 465 13.89 -50.08 -12.78
CA THR A 465 12.75 -50.94 -13.14
C THR A 465 11.57 -50.19 -13.76
N GLY A 466 11.51 -48.86 -13.61
CA GLY A 466 10.39 -48.04 -14.06
C GLY A 466 9.10 -48.23 -13.23
N ASN A 467 9.17 -48.92 -12.10
CA ASN A 467 8.01 -49.22 -11.26
C ASN A 467 7.88 -48.25 -10.09
N TYR A 468 6.64 -47.96 -9.69
CA TYR A 468 6.37 -47.24 -8.45
C TYR A 468 6.73 -48.11 -7.23
N VAL A 469 7.47 -47.53 -6.31
CA VAL A 469 7.88 -48.17 -5.07
C VAL A 469 6.88 -47.83 -3.97
N THR A 470 6.31 -48.85 -3.34
CA THR A 470 5.44 -48.68 -2.18
C THR A 470 6.27 -48.63 -0.89
N GLY A 471 5.81 -47.84 0.08
CA GLY A 471 6.45 -47.75 1.41
C GLY A 471 7.60 -46.72 1.52
N ALA A 472 7.82 -45.88 0.51
CA ALA A 472 8.66 -44.70 0.65
C ALA A 472 7.90 -43.60 1.41
N TYR A 473 8.59 -42.90 2.31
CA TYR A 473 8.01 -41.79 3.06
C TYR A 473 9.04 -40.69 3.34
N ALA A 474 8.52 -39.46 3.54
CA ALA A 474 9.27 -38.35 4.08
C ALA A 474 8.94 -38.17 5.57
N GLN A 475 9.94 -37.89 6.39
CA GLN A 475 9.78 -37.55 7.80
C GLN A 475 10.36 -36.16 8.04
N ILE A 476 9.62 -35.32 8.74
CA ILE A 476 10.02 -33.95 9.08
C ILE A 476 10.26 -33.90 10.59
N LEU A 477 11.50 -33.65 10.99
CA LEU A 477 11.89 -33.59 12.39
C LEU A 477 11.70 -32.18 12.97
N ASP A 478 11.54 -32.07 14.29
CA ASP A 478 11.50 -30.78 15.01
C ASP A 478 12.74 -29.91 14.77
N SER A 479 13.88 -30.55 14.47
CA SER A 479 15.11 -29.85 14.10
C SER A 479 15.02 -29.14 12.74
N GLY A 480 13.98 -29.40 11.95
CA GLY A 480 13.83 -28.98 10.56
C GLY A 480 14.46 -29.93 9.55
N ALA A 481 15.04 -31.05 9.96
CA ALA A 481 15.59 -32.03 9.02
C ALA A 481 14.45 -32.75 8.28
N VAL A 482 14.55 -32.83 6.95
CA VAL A 482 13.65 -33.66 6.12
C VAL A 482 14.40 -34.92 5.71
N LEU A 483 13.92 -36.06 6.21
CA LEU A 483 14.47 -37.37 5.92
C LEU A 483 13.60 -38.09 4.90
N ILE A 484 14.22 -38.73 3.91
CA ILE A 484 13.55 -39.68 3.02
C ILE A 484 13.95 -41.08 3.42
N THR A 485 12.96 -41.92 3.69
CA THR A 485 13.15 -43.35 3.92
C THR A 485 12.63 -44.12 2.72
N LYS A 486 13.44 -45.06 2.23
CA LYS A 486 13.06 -45.96 1.14
C LYS A 486 13.28 -47.43 1.52
N PRO A 487 12.53 -48.37 0.94
CA PRO A 487 12.78 -49.80 1.12
C PRO A 487 14.20 -50.19 0.69
N ALA A 488 14.88 -51.03 1.49
CA ALA A 488 16.29 -51.39 1.31
C ALA A 488 16.62 -52.09 -0.03
N THR A 489 15.61 -52.60 -0.74
CA THR A 489 15.75 -53.37 -1.98
C THR A 489 15.69 -52.54 -3.26
N THR A 490 15.51 -51.22 -3.16
CA THR A 490 15.29 -50.34 -4.32
C THR A 490 16.59 -49.70 -4.80
N GLY A 491 16.75 -49.56 -6.11
CA GLY A 491 17.91 -48.90 -6.73
C GLY A 491 17.89 -47.39 -6.54
N ASN A 492 18.50 -46.67 -7.48
CA ASN A 492 18.30 -45.22 -7.59
C ASN A 492 16.83 -44.95 -7.90
N GLY A 493 16.22 -43.99 -7.20
CA GLY A 493 14.82 -43.63 -7.36
C GLY A 493 14.62 -42.15 -7.55
N TRP A 494 13.53 -41.80 -8.25
CA TRP A 494 12.98 -40.44 -8.29
C TRP A 494 11.91 -40.30 -7.23
N PHE A 495 12.02 -39.26 -6.42
CA PHE A 495 11.03 -38.94 -5.38
C PHE A 495 10.31 -37.63 -5.72
N ASP A 496 9.06 -37.55 -5.26
CA ASP A 496 8.25 -36.35 -5.32
C ASP A 496 7.76 -35.95 -3.91
N LEU A 497 8.03 -34.70 -3.54
CA LEU A 497 7.60 -34.11 -2.26
C LEU A 497 6.33 -33.27 -2.37
N SER A 498 5.69 -33.22 -3.55
CA SER A 498 4.47 -32.44 -3.80
C SER A 498 3.34 -32.66 -2.79
N ASN A 499 3.26 -33.86 -2.21
CA ASN A 499 2.25 -34.23 -1.20
C ASN A 499 2.70 -33.97 0.25
N VAL A 500 3.90 -33.44 0.46
CA VAL A 500 4.45 -33.16 1.78
C VAL A 500 4.08 -31.74 2.18
N THR A 501 3.22 -31.62 3.19
CA THR A 501 2.78 -30.34 3.74
C THR A 501 2.69 -30.41 5.26
N TYR A 502 3.19 -29.41 5.97
CA TYR A 502 3.16 -29.38 7.44
C TYR A 502 3.10 -27.94 7.98
N LEU A 503 2.62 -27.75 9.21
CA LEU A 503 2.51 -26.43 9.83
C LEU A 503 3.83 -26.04 10.48
N ALA A 504 4.41 -24.89 10.10
CA ALA A 504 5.63 -24.37 10.70
C ALA A 504 5.37 -23.69 12.06
N ALA A 505 6.37 -23.75 12.93
CA ALA A 505 6.45 -23.03 14.19
C ALA A 505 6.48 -21.53 13.92
N ARG A 506 5.44 -20.82 14.33
CA ARG A 506 5.43 -19.35 14.29
C ARG A 506 6.22 -18.84 15.49
N SER A 507 7.33 -18.14 15.26
CA SER A 507 7.98 -17.39 16.34
C SER A 507 7.14 -16.15 16.68
N GLY A 508 6.40 -16.15 17.79
CA GLY A 508 5.75 -14.94 18.31
C GLY A 508 4.37 -14.59 17.74
N TYR A 509 3.66 -15.53 17.12
CA TYR A 509 2.22 -15.40 16.84
C TYR A 509 1.46 -16.42 17.67
N ASP A 510 0.88 -15.97 18.77
CA ASP A 510 -0.09 -16.71 19.55
C ASP A 510 -1.49 -16.12 19.28
N PRO A 511 -2.40 -16.82 18.59
CA PRO A 511 -3.76 -16.35 18.42
C PRO A 511 -4.61 -16.48 19.70
N GLY A 512 -4.01 -16.91 20.83
CA GLY A 512 -4.70 -17.19 22.08
C GLY A 512 -4.02 -16.69 23.36
N SER A 513 -3.10 -15.71 23.31
CA SER A 513 -2.70 -14.92 24.49
C SER A 513 -3.07 -13.45 24.40
#